data_AF-A0A0F9S9D8-F1
#
_entry.id   AF-A0A0F9S9D8-F1
#
_cell.length_a   1.000
_cell.length_b   1.000
_cell.length_c   1.000
_cell.angle_alpha   90.00
_cell.angle_beta   90.00
_cell.angle_gamma   90.00
#
_symmetry.space_group_name_H-M   'P 1'
#
loop_
_entity.id
_entity.type
_entity.pdbx_description
1 polymer ?
#
loop_
_entity_poly.entity_id
_entity_poly.type
_entity_poly.pdbx_seq_one_letter_code
_entity_poly.pdbx_strand_id
1 'polypeptide(L)'
;MSEQPTPTTAVLKIEPKTDKVVRVLYAEGMRMLEVAQNMVIDSEEAVRRASKELGLIKQRKDAMELERTGYTKPMGDHLRVINAAFKELAAPINADKAQLARDEVALMGGAEPVVPVEVMAAPKSVHRDGLTTVGTAKNMRWRLIDFSLVPDHYKKLNETEITRLVKGGGTIEGIQVYDEPILKVNTATPMPQERPQPLAQELDPPAEVSGGAYEPPF
;
A
#
# COMPACT_ATOMS: atom_id res chain seq x y z
N MET A 1 3.78 0.46 42.29
CA MET A 1 4.78 1.07 41.40
C MET A 1 4.57 0.48 40.03
N SER A 2 4.04 1.24 39.09
CA SER A 2 3.83 0.74 37.72
C SER A 2 5.16 0.83 36.98
N GLU A 3 5.68 -0.29 36.49
CA GLU A 3 6.81 -0.29 35.55
C GLU A 3 6.43 0.54 34.33
N GLN A 4 7.23 1.54 34.00
CA GLN A 4 7.05 2.25 32.74
C GLN A 4 7.56 1.37 31.60
N PRO A 5 6.83 1.29 30.48
CA PRO A 5 7.27 0.50 29.34
C PRO A 5 8.56 1.10 28.77
N THR A 6 9.57 0.26 28.60
CA THR A 6 10.84 0.67 27.98
C THR A 6 10.60 1.12 26.54
N PRO A 7 11.15 2.25 26.08
CA PRO A 7 10.98 2.70 24.71
C PRO A 7 11.53 1.66 23.73
N THR A 8 10.73 1.33 22.72
CA THR A 8 11.12 0.39 21.66
C THR A 8 11.84 1.14 20.55
N THR A 9 13.09 0.76 20.25
CA THR A 9 13.87 1.28 19.13
C THR A 9 13.85 0.28 17.98
N ALA A 10 13.42 0.73 16.80
CA ALA A 10 13.45 -0.08 15.58
C ALA A 10 14.62 0.33 14.69
N VAL A 11 15.40 -0.65 14.21
CA VAL A 11 16.44 -0.44 13.21
C VAL A 11 15.85 -0.78 11.84
N LEU A 12 15.74 0.23 10.97
CA LEU A 12 15.13 0.09 9.64
C LEU A 12 16.20 0.15 8.55
N LYS A 13 16.14 -0.78 7.59
CA LYS A 13 16.88 -0.67 6.33
C LYS A 13 16.16 0.33 5.43
N ILE A 14 16.86 1.35 4.92
CA ILE A 14 16.25 2.43 4.11
C ILE A 14 16.89 2.64 2.73
N GLU A 15 18.01 1.99 2.45
CA GLU A 15 18.77 2.20 1.22
C GLU A 15 18.81 0.94 0.34
N PRO A 16 17.72 0.62 -0.37
CA PRO A 16 17.67 -0.59 -1.20
C PRO A 16 18.66 -0.54 -2.39
N LYS A 17 19.14 0.66 -2.77
CA LYS A 17 20.09 0.83 -3.88
C LYS A 17 21.49 0.31 -3.57
N THR A 18 21.91 0.34 -2.30
CA THR A 18 23.22 -0.14 -1.86
C THR A 18 23.19 -1.60 -1.40
N ASP A 19 22.00 -2.15 -1.18
CA ASP A 19 21.82 -3.56 -0.82
C ASP A 19 22.34 -4.50 -1.91
N LYS A 20 23.26 -5.40 -1.50
CA LYS A 20 23.91 -6.36 -2.38
C LYS A 20 22.90 -7.28 -3.08
N VAL A 21 21.87 -7.76 -2.37
CA VAL A 21 20.86 -8.67 -2.90
C VAL A 21 20.03 -7.97 -3.97
N VAL A 22 19.54 -6.76 -3.68
CA VAL A 22 18.75 -5.97 -4.62
C VAL A 22 19.55 -5.64 -5.89
N ARG A 23 20.84 -5.29 -5.74
CA ARG A 23 21.72 -5.04 -6.89
C ARG A 23 21.96 -6.28 -7.74
N VAL A 24 22.11 -7.46 -7.14
CA VAL A 24 22.23 -8.73 -7.88
C VAL A 24 20.94 -9.01 -8.66
N LEU A 25 19.78 -8.92 -8.00
CA LEU A 25 18.49 -9.16 -8.65
C LEU A 25 18.25 -8.18 -9.81
N TYR A 26 18.63 -6.92 -9.65
CA TYR A 26 18.56 -5.92 -10.72
C TYR A 26 19.45 -6.30 -11.91
N ALA A 27 20.71 -6.64 -11.66
CA ALA A 27 21.64 -7.04 -12.72
C ALA A 27 21.17 -8.31 -13.46
N GLU A 28 20.62 -9.28 -12.75
CA GLU A 28 20.00 -10.47 -13.36
C GLU A 28 18.77 -10.10 -14.20
N GLY A 29 17.90 -9.23 -13.69
CA GLY A 29 16.73 -8.74 -14.43
C GLY A 29 17.13 -8.03 -15.73
N MET A 30 18.19 -7.23 -15.71
CA MET A 30 18.71 -6.57 -16.92
C MET A 30 19.21 -7.57 -17.96
N ARG A 31 19.89 -8.64 -17.54
CA ARG A 31 20.31 -9.73 -18.45
C ARG A 31 19.11 -10.45 -19.06
N MET A 32 18.08 -10.74 -18.26
CA MET A 32 16.86 -11.38 -18.75
C MET A 32 16.10 -10.49 -19.74
N LEU A 33 16.09 -9.17 -19.51
CA LEU A 33 15.50 -8.21 -20.45
C LEU A 33 16.20 -8.23 -21.80
N GLU A 34 17.54 -8.24 -21.80
CA GLU A 34 18.34 -8.33 -23.03
C GLU A 34 18.06 -9.63 -23.80
N VAL A 35 18.01 -10.77 -23.10
CA VAL A 35 17.65 -12.06 -23.72
C VAL A 35 16.24 -12.01 -24.31
N ALA A 36 15.27 -11.46 -23.58
CA ALA A 36 13.88 -11.36 -24.05
C ALA A 36 13.74 -10.43 -25.27
N GLN A 37 14.46 -9.30 -25.30
CA GLN A 37 14.41 -8.34 -26.41
C GLN A 37 15.00 -8.90 -27.71
N ASN A 38 16.00 -9.78 -27.60
CA ASN A 38 16.67 -10.38 -28.75
C ASN A 38 16.05 -11.73 -29.18
N MET A 39 15.02 -12.21 -28.50
CA MET A 39 14.41 -13.51 -28.79
C MET A 39 13.45 -13.42 -29.98
N VAL A 40 13.74 -14.19 -31.02
CA VAL A 40 12.84 -14.39 -32.17
C VAL A 40 12.02 -15.67 -31.95
N ILE A 41 10.69 -15.56 -32.08
CA ILE A 41 9.76 -16.68 -31.92
C ILE A 41 9.21 -17.06 -33.30
N ASP A 42 9.91 -17.98 -33.96
CA ASP A 42 9.60 -18.46 -35.32
C ASP A 42 9.25 -19.97 -35.37
N SER A 43 9.31 -20.65 -34.23
CA SER A 43 9.22 -22.10 -34.13
C SER A 43 8.63 -22.53 -32.79
N GLU A 44 8.10 -23.76 -32.73
CA GLU A 44 7.57 -24.33 -31.48
C GLU A 44 8.65 -24.43 -30.40
N GLU A 45 9.89 -24.75 -30.78
CA GLU A 45 11.02 -24.77 -29.84
C GLU A 45 11.30 -23.37 -29.27
N ALA A 46 11.22 -22.32 -30.09
CA ALA A 46 11.35 -20.95 -29.61
C ALA A 46 10.23 -20.59 -28.62
N VAL A 47 9.00 -21.03 -28.85
CA VAL A 47 7.88 -20.86 -27.89
C VAL A 47 8.16 -21.54 -26.55
N ARG A 48 8.70 -22.76 -26.56
CA ARG A 48 9.07 -23.48 -25.33
C ARG A 48 10.19 -22.77 -24.56
N ARG A 49 11.20 -22.26 -25.27
CA ARG A 49 12.28 -21.45 -24.66
C ARG A 49 11.74 -20.15 -24.07
N ALA A 50 10.93 -19.39 -24.82
CA ALA A 50 10.29 -18.18 -24.35
C ALA A 50 9.46 -18.43 -23.07
N SER A 51 8.71 -19.53 -23.04
CA SER A 51 7.92 -19.92 -21.87
C SER A 51 8.79 -20.19 -20.64
N LYS A 52 9.97 -20.79 -20.82
CA LYS A 52 10.94 -21.02 -19.74
C LYS A 52 11.53 -19.71 -19.23
N GLU A 53 11.94 -18.81 -20.13
CA GLU A 53 12.46 -17.48 -19.76
C GLU A 53 11.42 -16.64 -19.01
N LEU A 54 10.15 -16.66 -19.44
CA LEU A 54 9.06 -16.02 -18.71
C LEU A 54 8.92 -16.55 -17.28
N GLY A 55 9.09 -17.86 -17.09
CA GLY A 55 9.13 -18.47 -15.76
C GLY A 55 10.25 -17.91 -14.88
N LEU A 56 11.46 -17.75 -15.44
CA LEU A 56 12.61 -17.17 -14.73
C LEU A 56 12.40 -15.70 -14.39
N ILE A 57 11.89 -14.91 -15.35
CA ILE A 57 11.56 -13.49 -15.15
C ILE A 57 10.54 -13.34 -14.00
N LYS A 58 9.50 -14.17 -13.99
CA LYS A 58 8.51 -14.19 -12.91
C LYS A 58 9.17 -14.48 -11.57
N GLN A 59 10.02 -15.51 -11.47
CA GLN A 59 10.72 -15.83 -10.23
C GLN A 59 11.59 -14.67 -9.73
N ARG A 60 12.32 -13.99 -10.61
CA ARG A 60 13.14 -12.82 -10.23
C ARG A 60 12.31 -11.62 -9.81
N LYS A 61 11.18 -11.37 -10.49
CA LYS A 61 10.21 -10.35 -10.09
C LYS A 61 9.65 -10.64 -8.68
N ASP A 62 9.24 -11.87 -8.42
CA ASP A 62 8.70 -12.29 -7.13
C ASP A 62 9.77 -12.13 -6.02
N ALA A 63 11.04 -12.43 -6.31
CA ALA A 63 12.15 -12.21 -5.39
C ALA A 63 12.40 -10.71 -5.11
N MET A 64 12.34 -9.85 -6.13
CA MET A 64 12.47 -8.40 -5.96
C MET A 64 11.32 -7.83 -5.09
N GLU A 65 10.11 -8.32 -5.27
CA GLU A 65 8.94 -7.92 -4.49
C GLU A 65 9.02 -8.38 -3.03
N LEU A 66 9.61 -9.56 -2.79
CA LEU A 66 9.90 -10.04 -1.45
C LEU A 66 10.87 -9.10 -0.73
N GLU A 67 11.97 -8.70 -1.39
CA GLU A 67 12.91 -7.72 -0.84
C GLU A 67 12.18 -6.41 -0.55
N ARG A 68 11.46 -5.83 -1.53
CA ARG A 68 10.67 -4.60 -1.35
C ARG A 68 9.78 -4.66 -0.11
N THR A 69 9.06 -5.77 0.07
CA THR A 69 8.17 -5.97 1.21
C THR A 69 8.95 -6.00 2.53
N GLY A 70 10.15 -6.59 2.54
CA GLY A 70 11.06 -6.58 3.69
C GLY A 70 11.46 -5.17 4.14
N TYR A 71 11.60 -4.22 3.21
CA TYR A 71 11.83 -2.80 3.52
C TYR A 71 10.57 -2.10 4.04
N THR A 72 9.44 -2.30 3.38
CA THR A 72 8.24 -1.47 3.64
C THR A 72 7.39 -1.96 4.80
N LYS A 73 7.36 -3.28 5.07
CA LYS A 73 6.46 -3.85 6.07
C LYS A 73 6.76 -3.36 7.49
N PRO A 74 8.02 -3.39 8.00
CA PRO A 74 8.32 -2.90 9.34
C PRO A 74 7.94 -1.43 9.52
N MET A 75 8.21 -0.59 8.51
CA MET A 75 7.81 0.82 8.53
C MET A 75 6.30 1.00 8.63
N GLY A 76 5.53 0.25 7.83
CA GLY A 76 4.07 0.26 7.90
C GLY A 76 3.53 -0.21 9.25
N ASP A 77 4.15 -1.23 9.84
CA ASP A 77 3.77 -1.75 11.15
C ASP A 77 4.07 -0.75 12.27
N HIS A 78 5.23 -0.12 12.28
CA HIS A 78 5.56 0.93 13.24
C HIS A 78 4.67 2.17 13.08
N LEU A 79 4.39 2.60 11.84
CA LEU A 79 3.49 3.71 11.58
C LEU A 79 2.08 3.44 12.14
N ARG A 80 1.58 2.19 12.02
CA ARG A 80 0.29 1.78 12.58
C ARG A 80 0.30 1.91 14.10
N VAL A 81 1.36 1.44 14.78
CA VAL A 81 1.50 1.54 16.24
C VAL A 81 1.54 3.01 16.68
N ILE A 82 2.33 3.84 16.01
CA ILE A 82 2.42 5.28 16.29
C ILE A 82 1.04 5.93 16.16
N ASN A 83 0.35 5.72 15.04
CA ASN A 83 -0.97 6.31 14.81
C ASN A 83 -2.01 5.83 15.83
N ALA A 84 -1.95 4.56 16.25
CA ALA A 84 -2.82 4.04 17.31
C ALA A 84 -2.57 4.77 18.64
N ALA A 85 -1.30 4.90 19.05
CA ALA A 85 -0.93 5.61 20.28
C ALA A 85 -1.36 7.08 20.24
N PHE A 86 -1.11 7.80 19.14
CA PHE A 86 -1.56 9.18 19.00
C PHE A 86 -3.08 9.33 19.00
N LYS A 87 -3.81 8.36 18.45
CA LYS A 87 -5.28 8.36 18.50
C LYS A 87 -5.79 8.23 19.93
N GLU A 88 -5.18 7.36 20.73
CA GLU A 88 -5.52 7.20 22.15
C GLU A 88 -5.19 8.46 22.95
N LEU A 89 -4.00 9.01 22.76
CA LEU A 89 -3.56 10.25 23.43
C LEU A 89 -4.41 11.46 23.04
N ALA A 90 -4.90 11.53 21.81
CA ALA A 90 -5.77 12.61 21.34
C ALA A 90 -7.25 12.42 21.72
N ALA A 91 -7.64 11.26 22.26
CA ALA A 91 -9.04 10.96 22.55
C ALA A 91 -9.70 11.95 23.53
N PRO A 92 -9.07 12.34 24.66
CA PRO A 92 -9.65 13.33 25.58
C PRO A 92 -9.86 14.69 24.92
N ILE A 93 -8.86 15.18 24.16
CA ILE A 93 -8.94 16.46 23.45
C ILE A 93 -10.09 16.45 22.42
N ASN A 94 -10.25 15.34 21.70
CA ASN A 94 -11.35 15.18 20.75
C ASN A 94 -12.72 15.10 21.43
N ALA A 95 -12.80 14.47 22.60
CA ALA A 95 -14.01 14.43 23.41
C ALA A 95 -14.39 15.82 23.92
N ASP A 96 -13.42 16.59 24.44
CA ASP A 96 -13.62 17.96 24.90
C ASP A 96 -14.07 18.87 23.75
N LYS A 97 -13.44 18.75 22.58
CA LYS A 97 -13.86 19.49 21.38
C LYS A 97 -15.31 19.15 20.98
N ALA A 98 -15.70 17.88 21.05
CA ALA A 98 -17.06 17.46 20.76
C ALA A 98 -18.06 17.97 21.81
N GLN A 99 -17.66 18.05 23.08
CA GLN A 99 -18.49 18.60 24.15
C GLN A 99 -18.67 20.11 23.98
N LEU A 100 -17.58 20.86 23.77
CA LEU A 100 -17.64 22.30 23.51
C LEU A 100 -18.52 22.63 22.29
N ALA A 101 -18.44 21.84 21.23
CA ALA A 101 -19.33 22.01 20.07
C ALA A 101 -20.81 21.78 20.42
N ARG A 102 -21.14 20.86 21.34
CA ARG A 102 -22.52 20.67 21.81
C ARG A 102 -22.98 21.83 22.69
N ASP A 103 -22.12 22.29 23.58
CA ASP A 103 -22.42 23.40 24.49
C ASP A 103 -22.63 24.69 23.71
N GLU A 104 -21.84 24.92 22.65
CA GLU A 104 -22.02 26.04 21.72
C GLU A 104 -23.39 25.98 21.00
N VAL A 105 -23.79 24.82 20.49
CA VAL A 105 -25.11 24.63 19.86
C VAL A 105 -26.25 24.85 20.85
N ALA A 106 -26.10 24.41 22.11
CA ALA A 106 -27.09 24.61 23.17
C ALA A 106 -27.20 26.09 23.57
N LEU A 107 -26.08 26.80 23.70
CA LEU A 107 -26.03 28.23 24.02
C LEU A 107 -26.59 29.10 22.90
N MET A 108 -26.37 28.73 21.64
CA MET A 108 -26.97 29.40 20.49
C MET A 108 -28.48 29.09 20.32
N GLY A 109 -29.11 28.46 21.32
CA GLY A 109 -30.55 28.31 21.40
C GLY A 109 -31.13 27.21 20.51
N GLY A 110 -30.32 26.23 20.09
CA GLY A 110 -30.75 25.15 19.21
C GLY A 110 -31.29 25.71 17.90
N ALA A 111 -30.39 26.06 16.98
CA ALA A 111 -30.82 26.43 15.63
C ALA A 111 -31.68 25.29 15.05
N GLU A 112 -32.99 25.53 14.95
CA GLU A 112 -33.88 24.72 14.12
C GLU A 112 -33.22 24.51 12.75
N PRO A 113 -33.38 23.35 12.10
CA PRO A 113 -32.79 23.10 10.79
C PRO A 113 -33.17 24.24 9.84
N VAL A 114 -32.21 25.13 9.59
CA VAL A 114 -32.39 26.34 8.81
C VAL A 114 -32.83 25.92 7.42
N VAL A 115 -34.10 26.18 7.10
CA VAL A 115 -34.62 26.06 5.74
C VAL A 115 -33.74 26.99 4.88
N PRO A 116 -33.12 26.51 3.80
CA PRO A 116 -32.13 27.28 3.06
C PRO A 116 -32.75 28.56 2.51
N VAL A 117 -32.43 29.69 3.13
CA VAL A 117 -32.73 31.03 2.62
C VAL A 117 -31.64 31.41 1.61
N GLU A 118 -32.07 31.89 0.45
CA GLU A 118 -31.23 32.36 -0.65
C GLU A 118 -30.33 33.53 -0.19
N VAL A 119 -29.02 33.34 -0.24
CA VAL A 119 -28.02 34.30 0.28
C VAL A 119 -27.60 35.27 -0.82
N MET A 120 -27.95 36.56 -0.67
CA MET A 120 -27.25 37.67 -1.33
C MET A 120 -25.85 37.86 -0.73
N ALA A 121 -24.86 38.06 -1.59
CA ALA A 121 -23.44 38.05 -1.28
C ALA A 121 -22.95 39.24 -0.43
N ALA A 122 -22.07 38.99 0.55
CA ALA A 122 -21.21 40.00 1.18
C ALA A 122 -20.00 39.35 1.94
N PRO A 123 -19.08 40.14 2.53
CA PRO A 123 -17.70 40.35 2.08
C PRO A 123 -16.65 39.44 2.76
N LYS A 124 -15.47 39.33 2.14
CA LYS A 124 -14.32 38.55 2.63
C LYS A 124 -13.72 39.20 3.88
N SER A 125 -13.91 38.61 5.05
CA SER A 125 -13.16 38.96 6.27
C SER A 125 -12.14 37.86 6.60
N VAL A 126 -10.86 38.12 6.35
CA VAL A 126 -9.77 37.36 6.97
C VAL A 126 -9.27 38.20 8.14
N HIS A 127 -9.48 37.73 9.36
CA HIS A 127 -8.86 38.31 10.55
C HIS A 127 -7.66 37.45 10.95
N ARG A 128 -6.52 38.12 11.13
CA ARG A 128 -5.30 37.54 11.67
C ARG A 128 -5.09 38.17 13.04
N ASP A 129 -5.03 37.34 14.08
CA ASP A 129 -4.57 37.78 15.38
C ASP A 129 -3.46 36.84 15.88
N GLY A 130 -2.49 37.38 16.60
CA GLY A 130 -1.09 36.93 16.66
C GLY A 130 -0.76 35.48 17.09
N LEU A 131 -1.74 34.63 17.37
CA LEU A 131 -1.52 33.23 17.77
C LEU A 131 -2.30 32.19 16.94
N THR A 132 -3.36 32.57 16.21
CA THR A 132 -4.11 31.63 15.35
C THR A 132 -4.70 32.34 14.14
N THR A 133 -4.73 31.67 12.98
CA THR A 133 -5.45 32.17 11.78
C THR A 133 -6.82 31.50 11.73
N VAL A 134 -7.89 32.28 11.93
CA VAL A 134 -9.26 31.82 11.71
C VAL A 134 -9.68 32.27 10.31
N GLY A 135 -9.71 31.33 9.37
CA GLY A 135 -10.18 31.55 8.01
C GLY A 135 -11.52 30.86 7.78
N THR A 136 -12.45 31.52 7.10
CA THR A 136 -13.66 30.87 6.61
C THR A 136 -13.36 30.10 5.33
N ALA A 137 -13.34 28.77 5.42
CA ALA A 137 -13.27 27.90 4.24
C ALA A 137 -14.69 27.59 3.75
N LYS A 138 -15.00 27.96 2.49
CA LYS A 138 -16.27 27.59 1.87
C LYS A 138 -16.23 26.11 1.47
N ASN A 139 -16.73 25.24 2.34
CA ASN A 139 -16.95 23.83 2.02
C ASN A 139 -18.22 23.68 1.18
N MET A 140 -18.08 23.63 -0.15
CA MET A 140 -19.20 23.38 -1.05
C MET A 140 -19.59 21.90 -1.00
N ARG A 141 -20.79 21.62 -0.49
CA ARG A 141 -21.41 20.30 -0.58
C ARG A 141 -22.45 20.34 -1.70
N TRP A 142 -22.52 19.29 -2.50
CA TRP A 142 -23.51 19.14 -3.56
C TRP A 142 -24.35 17.90 -3.29
N ARG A 143 -25.56 17.89 -3.83
CA ARG A 143 -26.46 16.73 -3.83
C ARG A 143 -26.94 16.55 -5.27
N LEU A 144 -26.94 15.31 -5.74
CA LEU A 144 -27.56 14.96 -7.00
C LEU A 144 -29.08 15.02 -6.84
N ILE A 145 -29.75 15.88 -7.61
CA ILE A 145 -31.21 16.01 -7.61
C ILE A 145 -31.82 15.06 -8.64
N ASP A 146 -31.31 15.13 -9.88
CA ASP A 146 -31.71 14.28 -10.99
C ASP A 146 -30.46 13.90 -11.81
N PHE A 147 -30.27 12.61 -12.05
CA PHE A 147 -29.17 12.08 -12.83
C PHE A 147 -29.34 12.34 -14.34
N SER A 148 -30.58 12.47 -14.83
CA SER A 148 -30.88 12.72 -16.24
C SER A 148 -30.36 14.06 -16.71
N LEU A 149 -30.36 15.05 -15.81
CA LEU A 149 -29.88 16.42 -16.08
C LEU A 149 -28.35 16.55 -16.01
N VAL A 150 -27.63 15.55 -15.50
CA VAL A 150 -26.17 15.56 -15.47
C VAL A 150 -25.66 15.42 -16.91
N PRO A 151 -24.74 16.28 -17.38
CA PRO A 151 -24.11 16.09 -18.67
C PRO A 151 -23.36 14.76 -18.77
N ASP A 152 -23.41 14.11 -19.93
CA ASP A 152 -22.89 12.75 -20.09
C ASP A 152 -21.39 12.61 -19.79
N HIS A 153 -20.60 13.68 -19.97
CA HIS A 153 -19.17 13.67 -19.62
C HIS A 153 -18.88 13.59 -18.11
N TYR A 154 -19.86 13.88 -17.26
CA TYR A 154 -19.77 13.66 -15.81
C TYR A 154 -20.38 12.32 -15.38
N LYS A 155 -21.08 11.62 -16.27
CA LYS A 155 -21.62 10.29 -15.99
C LYS A 155 -20.49 9.27 -16.14
N LYS A 156 -20.33 8.41 -15.14
CA LYS A 156 -19.44 7.25 -15.21
C LYS A 156 -20.25 5.99 -15.03
N LEU A 157 -20.03 5.03 -15.91
CA LEU A 157 -20.60 3.70 -15.79
C LEU A 157 -20.00 3.00 -14.56
N ASN A 158 -20.84 2.31 -13.81
CA ASN A 158 -20.38 1.43 -12.73
C ASN A 158 -19.90 0.10 -13.34
N GLU A 159 -18.64 0.07 -13.78
CA GLU A 159 -18.03 -1.10 -14.44
C GLU A 159 -18.16 -2.39 -13.62
N THR A 160 -18.14 -2.28 -12.29
CA THR A 160 -18.23 -3.45 -11.40
C THR A 160 -19.62 -4.09 -11.45
N GLU A 161 -20.66 -3.28 -11.44
CA GLU A 161 -22.05 -3.77 -11.52
C GLU A 161 -22.37 -4.30 -12.91
N ILE A 162 -21.94 -3.58 -13.96
CA ILE A 162 -22.11 -4.02 -15.35
C ILE A 162 -21.40 -5.36 -15.57
N THR A 163 -20.14 -5.50 -15.16
CA THR A 163 -19.39 -6.76 -15.27
C THR A 163 -20.06 -7.90 -14.51
N ARG A 164 -20.59 -7.62 -13.30
CA ARG A 164 -21.31 -8.63 -12.50
C ARG A 164 -22.58 -9.08 -13.20
N LEU A 165 -23.35 -8.16 -13.77
CA LEU A 165 -24.57 -8.48 -14.50
C LEU A 165 -24.28 -9.26 -15.79
N VAL A 166 -23.30 -8.82 -16.58
CA VAL A 166 -22.89 -9.49 -17.83
C VAL A 166 -22.39 -10.91 -17.55
N LYS A 167 -21.56 -11.12 -16.51
CA LYS A 167 -21.14 -12.46 -16.07
C LYS A 167 -22.30 -13.35 -15.61
N GLY A 168 -23.40 -12.73 -15.16
CA GLY A 168 -24.64 -13.42 -14.81
C GLY A 168 -25.56 -13.71 -16.00
N GLY A 169 -25.17 -13.34 -17.22
CA GLY A 169 -26.00 -13.49 -18.43
C GLY A 169 -27.07 -12.40 -18.60
N GLY A 170 -27.01 -11.32 -17.82
CA GLY A 170 -27.92 -10.18 -17.97
C GLY A 170 -27.53 -9.28 -19.14
N THR A 171 -28.53 -8.59 -19.71
CA THR A 171 -28.37 -7.60 -20.79
C THR A 171 -28.80 -6.21 -20.32
N ILE A 172 -28.17 -5.17 -20.87
CA ILE A 172 -28.50 -3.76 -20.60
C ILE A 172 -28.72 -3.08 -21.95
N GLU A 173 -29.83 -2.37 -22.10
CA GLU A 173 -30.10 -1.58 -23.30
C GLU A 173 -28.99 -0.52 -23.51
N GLY A 174 -28.42 -0.48 -24.72
CA GLY A 174 -27.29 0.39 -25.05
C GLY A 174 -25.89 -0.17 -24.73
N ILE A 175 -25.77 -1.35 -24.11
CA ILE A 175 -24.48 -2.04 -23.92
C ILE A 175 -24.47 -3.33 -24.75
N GLN A 176 -23.60 -3.38 -25.75
CA GLN A 176 -23.36 -4.59 -26.53
C GLN A 176 -22.35 -5.49 -25.80
N VAL A 177 -22.76 -6.71 -25.45
CA VAL A 177 -21.89 -7.75 -24.90
C VAL A 177 -21.35 -8.60 -26.05
N TYR A 178 -20.03 -8.81 -26.10
CA TYR A 178 -19.38 -9.65 -27.10
C TYR A 178 -18.33 -10.55 -26.44
N ASP A 179 -18.21 -11.78 -26.92
CA ASP A 179 -17.20 -12.75 -26.46
C ASP A 179 -16.00 -12.74 -27.41
N GLU A 180 -14.87 -12.21 -26.94
CA GLU A 180 -13.59 -12.35 -27.62
C GLU A 180 -12.91 -13.65 -27.18
N PRO A 181 -12.61 -14.60 -28.08
CA PRO A 181 -11.86 -15.80 -27.74
C PRO A 181 -10.41 -15.43 -27.41
N ILE A 182 -10.05 -15.43 -26.14
CA ILE A 182 -8.67 -15.18 -25.69
C ILE A 182 -7.95 -16.52 -25.52
N LEU A 183 -6.83 -16.69 -26.22
CA LEU A 183 -5.91 -17.80 -25.98
C LEU A 183 -5.12 -17.54 -24.69
N LYS A 184 -5.51 -18.19 -23.60
CA LYS A 184 -4.79 -18.10 -22.32
C LYS A 184 -3.72 -19.20 -22.22
N VAL A 185 -2.45 -18.82 -22.28
CA VAL A 185 -1.34 -19.71 -21.97
C VAL A 185 -1.18 -19.78 -20.45
N ASN A 186 -1.72 -20.84 -19.84
CA ASN A 186 -1.47 -21.11 -18.43
C ASN A 186 -0.08 -21.74 -18.31
N THR A 187 0.92 -20.95 -17.92
CA THR A 187 2.21 -21.51 -17.48
C THR A 187 1.95 -22.30 -16.19
N ALA A 188 2.21 -23.60 -16.21
CA ALA A 188 2.11 -24.44 -15.01
C ALA A 188 2.87 -23.75 -13.86
N THR A 189 2.21 -23.60 -12.71
CA THR A 189 2.87 -23.08 -11.51
C THR A 189 4.01 -24.06 -11.22
N PRO A 190 5.28 -23.62 -11.20
CA PRO A 190 6.37 -24.53 -10.89
C PRO A 190 6.09 -25.13 -9.52
N MET A 191 6.09 -26.46 -9.43
CA MET A 191 5.89 -27.13 -8.15
C MET A 191 6.91 -26.55 -7.16
N PRO A 192 6.50 -26.22 -5.92
CA PRO A 192 7.41 -25.70 -4.93
C PRO A 192 8.60 -26.66 -4.84
N GLN A 193 9.77 -26.21 -5.31
CA GLN A 193 10.99 -26.97 -5.11
C GLN A 193 11.15 -27.08 -3.60
N GLU A 194 11.23 -28.31 -3.10
CA GLU A 194 11.61 -28.57 -1.72
C GLU A 194 12.85 -27.72 -1.45
N ARG A 195 12.73 -26.79 -0.48
CA ARG A 195 13.90 -26.03 -0.05
C ARG A 195 14.97 -27.07 0.28
N PRO A 196 16.18 -26.96 -0.28
CA PRO A 196 17.26 -27.84 0.12
C PRO A 196 17.29 -27.81 1.65
N GLN A 197 17.10 -28.97 2.27
CA GLN A 197 17.24 -29.08 3.72
C GLN A 197 18.61 -28.46 4.04
N PRO A 198 18.68 -27.55 5.02
CA PRO A 198 19.98 -27.03 5.43
C PRO A 198 20.84 -28.26 5.71
N LEU A 199 21.96 -28.39 4.99
CA LEU A 199 22.94 -29.44 5.29
C LEU A 199 23.14 -29.38 6.80
N ALA A 200 22.92 -30.51 7.47
CA ALA A 200 23.22 -30.64 8.88
C ALA A 200 24.60 -30.03 9.07
N GLN A 201 24.66 -28.89 9.78
CA GLN A 201 25.93 -28.30 10.16
C GLN A 201 26.64 -29.40 10.94
N GLU A 202 27.67 -29.99 10.34
CA GLU A 202 28.69 -30.71 11.08
C GLU A 202 29.14 -29.73 12.16
N LEU A 203 28.70 -30.00 13.38
CA LEU A 203 29.18 -29.32 14.56
C LEU A 203 30.68 -29.60 14.59
N ASP A 204 31.48 -28.59 14.23
CA ASP A 204 32.91 -28.65 14.44
C ASP A 204 33.13 -29.09 15.90
N PRO A 205 33.93 -30.15 16.14
CA PRO A 205 34.23 -30.58 17.49
C PRO A 205 34.84 -29.40 18.26
N PRO A 206 34.50 -29.23 19.55
CA PRO A 206 35.00 -28.13 20.35
C PRO A 206 36.53 -28.14 20.30
N ALA A 207 37.12 -27.05 19.82
CA ALA A 207 38.56 -26.86 19.83
C ALA A 207 39.06 -27.04 21.27
N GLU A 208 39.92 -28.02 21.49
CA GLU A 208 40.65 -28.18 22.74
C GLU A 208 41.40 -26.87 23.00
N VAL A 209 40.92 -26.14 24.01
CA VAL A 209 41.59 -24.95 24.52
C VAL A 209 42.87 -25.42 25.20
N SER A 210 43.94 -25.48 24.41
CA SER A 210 45.31 -25.63 24.89
C SER A 210 45.60 -24.47 25.83
N GLY A 211 45.75 -24.79 27.13
CA GLY A 211 46.07 -23.84 28.18
C GLY A 211 47.43 -23.19 27.95
N GLY A 212 47.43 -22.05 27.28
CA GLY A 212 48.58 -21.15 27.24
C GLY A 212 48.79 -20.53 28.62
N ALA A 213 49.92 -20.86 29.24
CA ALA A 213 50.36 -20.30 30.50
C ALA A 213 50.45 -18.77 30.42
N TYR A 214 49.78 -18.09 31.34
CA TYR A 214 49.82 -16.65 31.50
C TYR A 214 51.08 -16.29 32.31
N GLU A 215 52.10 -15.73 31.65
CA GLU A 215 53.22 -15.09 32.35
C GLU A 215 52.87 -13.63 32.68
N PRO A 216 52.85 -13.23 33.96
CA PRO A 216 52.61 -11.85 34.34
C PRO A 216 53.85 -10.97 34.07
N PRO A 217 53.67 -9.73 33.58
CA PRO A 217 54.77 -8.79 33.47
C PRO A 217 55.17 -8.24 34.85
N PHE A 218 56.48 -8.21 35.10
CA PHE A 218 57.13 -7.50 36.21
C PHE A 218 57.08 -5.98 36.01
#